data_AF-A0A662XKI9-F1
#
_entry.id   AF-A0A662XKI9-F1
#
_cell.length_a   1.000
_cell.length_b   1.000
_cell.length_c   1.000
_cell.angle_alpha   90.00
_cell.angle_beta   90.00
_cell.angle_gamma   90.00
#
_symmetry.space_group_name_H-M   'P 1'
#
loop_
_entity.id
_entity.type
_entity.pdbx_description
1 polymer ?
#
loop_
_entity_poly.entity_id
_entity_poly.type
_entity_poly.pdbx_seq_one_letter_code
_entity_poly.pdbx_strand_id
1 'polypeptide(L)'
;QYGVAVTEGPNTAKKVIQDLLKEVGLPFTIFYTGIFAEFLSHFMGYNFEEGYMTVVGKGETPFSITSRTDVGRFVAHVLATAPKGELAGAKLPFEAERLSPMQIAALAEKKFGKKMEIRHVDYEENKKNYNTDFVAFLTTLFEDGRGCPGTEQEVKETVAKFFPDWNPAPYESFLA
;
A
#
# COMPACT_ATOMS: atom_id res chain seq x y z
N GLN A 1 15.16 -1.85 0.73
CA GLN A 1 14.03 -1.62 -0.19
C GLN A 1 12.83 -2.18 0.53
N TYR A 2 11.69 -1.49 0.49
CA TYR A 2 10.54 -1.91 1.27
C TYR A 2 9.57 -2.71 0.41
N GLY A 3 9.42 -3.99 0.76
CA GLY A 3 8.47 -4.94 0.16
C GLY A 3 8.79 -5.32 -1.29
N VAL A 4 8.61 -4.37 -2.21
CA VAL A 4 8.75 -4.58 -3.66
C VAL A 4 10.13 -4.16 -4.12
N ALA A 5 10.84 -5.06 -4.80
CA ALA A 5 12.14 -4.73 -5.36
C ALA A 5 12.02 -3.60 -6.39
N VAL A 6 12.99 -2.69 -6.41
CA VAL A 6 13.02 -1.58 -7.38
C VAL A 6 13.25 -2.03 -8.81
N THR A 7 13.56 -3.31 -9.01
CA THR A 7 13.79 -3.97 -10.31
C THR A 7 12.57 -4.75 -10.80
N GLU A 8 11.45 -4.70 -10.07
CA GLU A 8 10.25 -5.44 -10.40
C GLU A 8 9.11 -4.54 -10.86
N GLY A 9 8.42 -4.98 -11.91
CA GLY A 9 7.21 -4.35 -12.42
C GLY A 9 7.39 -2.85 -12.68
N PRO A 10 6.42 -2.02 -12.26
CA PRO A 10 6.48 -0.56 -12.46
C PRO A 10 7.65 0.15 -11.75
N ASN A 11 8.37 -0.51 -10.82
CA ASN A 11 9.44 0.15 -10.08
C ASN A 11 10.75 0.28 -10.87
N THR A 12 10.96 -0.51 -11.92
CA THR A 12 12.19 -0.45 -12.75
C THR A 12 12.40 0.94 -13.33
N ALA A 13 11.34 1.57 -13.86
CA ALA A 13 11.40 2.94 -14.35
C ALA A 13 11.70 3.95 -13.23
N LYS A 14 11.14 3.75 -12.02
CA LYS A 14 11.42 4.61 -10.86
C LYS A 14 12.87 4.55 -10.43
N LYS A 15 13.53 3.38 -10.55
CA LYS A 15 14.95 3.23 -10.23
C LYS A 15 15.83 4.07 -11.15
N VAL A 16 15.54 4.09 -12.45
CA VAL A 16 16.26 4.92 -13.43
C VAL A 16 16.21 6.39 -13.03
N ILE A 17 15.03 6.90 -12.66
CA ILE A 17 14.88 8.29 -12.20
C ILE A 17 15.65 8.54 -10.90
N GLN A 18 15.59 7.62 -9.93
CA GLN A 18 16.33 7.75 -8.67
C GLN A 18 17.85 7.79 -8.88
N ASP A 19 18.37 7.04 -9.85
CA ASP A 19 19.80 7.06 -10.17
C ASP A 19 20.20 8.37 -10.84
N LEU A 20 19.41 8.86 -11.80
CA LEU A 20 19.64 10.15 -12.44
C LEU A 20 19.64 11.30 -11.44
N LEU A 21 18.69 11.32 -10.49
CA LEU A 21 18.64 12.34 -9.44
C LEU A 21 19.93 12.37 -8.60
N LYS A 22 20.50 11.19 -8.31
CA LYS A 22 21.79 11.09 -7.59
C LYS A 22 22.96 11.55 -8.45
N GLU A 23 22.99 11.15 -9.72
CA GLU A 23 24.06 11.50 -10.65
C GLU A 23 24.20 13.02 -10.81
N VAL A 24 23.09 13.74 -10.89
CA VAL A 24 23.09 15.21 -11.02
C VAL A 24 23.15 15.94 -9.67
N GLY A 25 23.26 15.22 -8.56
CA GLY A 25 23.35 15.80 -7.22
C GLY A 25 22.08 16.51 -6.73
N LEU A 26 20.90 16.18 -7.29
CA LEU A 26 19.64 16.79 -6.88
C LEU A 26 19.07 16.05 -5.65
N PRO A 27 18.90 16.70 -4.48
CA PRO A 27 18.31 16.06 -3.32
C PRO A 27 16.85 15.70 -3.57
N PHE A 28 16.44 14.52 -3.11
CA PHE A 28 15.07 14.03 -3.22
C PHE A 28 14.68 13.22 -1.99
N THR A 29 13.38 13.06 -1.78
CA THR A 29 12.79 12.23 -0.73
C THR A 29 11.89 11.19 -1.39
N ILE A 30 11.91 9.96 -0.89
CA ILE A 30 10.99 8.91 -1.34
C ILE A 30 9.94 8.67 -0.25
N PHE A 31 8.69 8.79 -0.63
CA PHE A 31 7.54 8.47 0.21
C PHE A 31 7.00 7.07 -0.16
N TYR A 32 6.95 6.16 0.81
CA TYR A 32 6.41 4.82 0.63
C TYR A 32 5.09 4.70 1.39
N THR A 33 3.97 4.56 0.66
CA THR A 33 2.63 4.86 1.19
C THR A 33 1.72 3.63 1.35
N GLY A 34 2.16 2.46 0.90
CA GLY A 34 1.25 1.33 0.65
C GLY A 34 0.35 1.55 -0.58
N ILE A 35 -0.70 0.73 -0.70
CA ILE A 35 -1.72 0.87 -1.73
C ILE A 35 -2.76 1.93 -1.35
N PHE A 36 -3.33 2.59 -2.35
CA PHE A 36 -4.38 3.58 -2.11
C PHE A 36 -5.70 2.92 -1.74
N ALA A 37 -6.33 3.38 -0.65
CA ALA A 37 -7.57 2.81 -0.13
C ALA A 37 -8.67 2.72 -1.19
N GLU A 38 -8.85 3.79 -1.97
CA GLU A 38 -9.92 3.88 -2.97
C GLU A 38 -9.77 2.85 -4.09
N PHE A 39 -8.59 2.30 -4.28
CA PHE A 39 -8.25 1.43 -5.38
C PHE A 39 -8.55 -0.05 -5.12
N LEU A 40 -8.75 -0.45 -3.86
CA LEU A 40 -9.03 -1.83 -3.50
C LEU A 40 -10.33 -2.34 -4.14
N SER A 41 -11.44 -1.61 -3.99
CA SER A 41 -12.73 -1.99 -4.60
C SER A 41 -12.72 -1.95 -6.13
N HIS A 42 -11.89 -1.08 -6.73
CA HIS A 42 -11.90 -0.87 -8.17
C HIS A 42 -11.19 -1.96 -8.97
N PHE A 43 -10.13 -2.58 -8.43
CA PHE A 43 -9.35 -3.54 -9.21
C PHE A 43 -8.90 -4.79 -8.45
N MET A 44 -9.09 -4.91 -7.13
CA MET A 44 -8.71 -6.13 -6.39
C MET A 44 -9.83 -7.17 -6.36
N GLY A 45 -10.93 -6.96 -7.09
CA GLY A 45 -12.05 -7.89 -7.14
C GLY A 45 -12.89 -7.91 -5.85
N TYR A 46 -12.93 -6.79 -5.12
CA TYR A 46 -13.72 -6.64 -3.90
C TYR A 46 -15.08 -6.03 -4.24
N ASN A 47 -16.06 -6.90 -4.44
CA ASN A 47 -17.41 -6.57 -4.93
C ASN A 47 -18.37 -6.56 -3.73
N PHE A 48 -18.18 -5.57 -2.85
CA PHE A 48 -18.88 -5.51 -1.55
C PHE A 48 -20.40 -5.36 -1.71
N GLU A 49 -20.86 -4.59 -2.70
CA GLU A 49 -22.29 -4.42 -3.02
C GLU A 49 -22.93 -5.74 -3.45
N GLU A 50 -22.22 -6.54 -4.25
CA GLU A 50 -22.64 -7.87 -4.69
C GLU A 50 -22.46 -8.94 -3.60
N GLY A 51 -21.65 -8.65 -2.57
CA GLY A 51 -21.44 -9.52 -1.42
C GLY A 51 -20.36 -10.59 -1.62
N TYR A 52 -19.37 -10.35 -2.49
CA TYR A 52 -18.26 -11.27 -2.66
C TYR A 52 -16.91 -10.57 -2.82
N MET A 53 -15.83 -11.29 -2.52
CA MET A 53 -14.46 -10.85 -2.74
C MET A 53 -13.67 -11.95 -3.45
N THR A 54 -12.89 -11.57 -4.44
CA THR A 54 -11.87 -12.45 -5.04
C THR A 54 -10.57 -12.31 -4.24
N VAL A 55 -10.03 -13.42 -3.74
CA VAL A 55 -8.85 -13.44 -2.88
C VAL A 55 -7.82 -14.41 -3.44
N VAL A 56 -6.61 -13.93 -3.72
CA VAL A 56 -5.50 -14.79 -4.16
C VAL A 56 -4.88 -15.49 -2.95
N GLY A 57 -4.62 -16.79 -3.07
CA GLY A 57 -4.04 -17.58 -1.99
C GLY A 57 -4.96 -17.65 -0.77
N LYS A 58 -4.38 -17.58 0.43
CA LYS A 58 -5.12 -17.61 1.69
C LYS A 58 -5.74 -16.26 2.04
N GLY A 59 -5.12 -15.15 1.60
CA GLY A 59 -5.58 -13.81 1.95
C GLY A 59 -5.44 -13.46 3.43
N GLU A 60 -4.55 -14.16 4.14
CA GLU A 60 -4.24 -13.91 5.55
C GLU A 60 -3.09 -12.92 5.71
N THR A 61 -2.31 -12.71 4.65
CA THR A 61 -1.15 -11.83 4.66
C THR A 61 -1.58 -10.35 4.54
N PRO A 62 -1.17 -9.49 5.47
CA PRO A 62 -1.56 -8.09 5.44
C PRO A 62 -0.70 -7.25 4.50
N PHE A 63 -1.29 -6.16 4.01
CA PHE A 63 -0.63 -5.13 3.24
C PHE A 63 -1.06 -3.74 3.73
N SER A 64 -0.26 -2.73 3.40
CA SER A 64 -0.46 -1.38 3.93
C SER A 64 -1.38 -0.56 3.04
N ILE A 65 -2.31 0.14 3.67
CA ILE A 65 -3.37 0.89 3.00
C ILE A 65 -3.33 2.33 3.51
N THR A 66 -3.41 3.29 2.60
CA THR A 66 -3.53 4.73 2.93
C THR A 66 -4.40 5.41 1.88
N SER A 67 -5.30 6.31 2.27
CA SER A 67 -6.08 7.07 1.27
C SER A 67 -5.21 8.06 0.50
N ARG A 68 -5.56 8.39 -0.75
CA ARG A 68 -4.83 9.43 -1.52
C ARG A 68 -4.84 10.77 -0.80
N THR A 69 -5.95 11.12 -0.15
CA THR A 69 -6.10 12.35 0.63
C THR A 69 -5.10 12.38 1.79
N ASP A 70 -4.98 11.30 2.54
CA ASP A 70 -4.08 11.25 3.69
C ASP A 70 -2.61 11.15 3.27
N VAL A 71 -2.32 10.49 2.14
CA VAL A 71 -1.01 10.59 1.48
C VAL A 71 -0.66 12.03 1.16
N GLY A 72 -1.57 12.76 0.53
CA GLY A 72 -1.38 14.17 0.20
C GLY A 72 -1.13 15.03 1.45
N ARG A 73 -1.94 14.83 2.51
CA ARG A 73 -1.78 15.53 3.79
C ARG A 73 -0.42 15.26 4.42
N PHE A 74 0.01 13.99 4.45
CA PHE A 74 1.30 13.62 5.03
C PHE A 74 2.45 14.25 4.23
N VAL A 75 2.48 14.03 2.92
CA VAL A 75 3.54 14.57 2.04
C VAL A 75 3.62 16.09 2.14
N ALA A 76 2.48 16.79 2.08
CA ALA A 76 2.44 18.25 2.17
C ALA A 76 2.94 18.75 3.53
N HIS A 77 2.53 18.10 4.63
CA HIS A 77 3.00 18.45 5.98
C HIS A 77 4.52 18.28 6.08
N VAL A 78 5.03 17.10 5.75
CA VAL A 78 6.47 16.79 5.86
C VAL A 78 7.32 17.76 5.05
N LEU A 79 6.93 18.07 3.81
CA LEU A 79 7.67 19.01 2.96
C LEU A 79 7.61 20.45 3.49
N ALA A 80 6.58 20.83 4.24
CA ALA A 80 6.40 22.17 4.77
C ALA A 80 7.08 22.38 6.14
N THR A 81 7.20 21.34 6.95
CA THR A 81 7.63 21.46 8.35
C THR A 81 9.01 20.87 8.63
N ALA A 82 9.44 19.86 7.89
CA ALA A 82 10.71 19.18 8.15
C ALA A 82 11.91 20.01 7.64
N PRO A 83 13.04 20.04 8.37
CA PRO A 83 14.27 20.64 7.87
C PRO A 83 14.75 19.94 6.58
N LYS A 84 15.20 20.71 5.59
CA LYS A 84 15.71 20.18 4.30
C LYS A 84 16.79 19.10 4.47
N GLY A 85 17.66 19.25 5.47
CA GLY A 85 18.72 18.29 5.77
C GLY A 85 18.21 16.92 6.20
N GLU A 86 17.00 16.85 6.76
CA GLU A 86 16.35 15.59 7.14
C GLU A 86 15.60 14.93 5.98
N LEU A 87 15.34 15.69 4.90
CA LEU A 87 14.61 15.22 3.73
C LEU A 87 15.54 14.71 2.62
N ALA A 88 16.73 15.30 2.49
CA ALA A 88 17.68 14.97 1.44
C ALA A 88 18.12 13.49 1.51
N GLY A 89 17.70 12.69 0.53
CA GLY A 89 17.99 11.26 0.44
C GLY A 89 17.11 10.38 1.35
N ALA A 90 16.17 10.96 2.09
CA ALA A 90 15.34 10.23 3.04
C ALA A 90 14.32 9.31 2.33
N LYS A 91 14.01 8.21 3.00
CA LYS A 91 12.98 7.24 2.61
C LYS A 91 12.00 7.14 3.77
N LEU A 92 10.78 7.57 3.53
CA LEU A 92 9.78 7.78 4.56
C LEU A 92 8.63 6.79 4.36
N PRO A 93 8.65 5.64 5.05
CA PRO A 93 7.55 4.71 5.05
C PRO A 93 6.43 5.18 5.98
N PHE A 94 5.20 5.16 5.51
CA PHE A 94 4.03 5.44 6.33
C PHE A 94 2.80 4.69 5.82
N GLU A 95 1.84 4.44 6.70
CA GLU A 95 0.59 3.78 6.37
C GLU A 95 -0.54 4.25 7.29
N ALA A 96 -1.78 4.26 6.82
CA ALA A 96 -2.93 4.48 7.69
C ALA A 96 -3.28 3.21 8.47
N GLU A 97 -3.38 2.09 7.74
CA GLU A 97 -3.70 0.79 8.31
C GLU A 97 -2.97 -0.33 7.58
N ARG A 98 -2.91 -1.49 8.24
CA ARG A 98 -2.32 -2.72 7.72
C ARG A 98 -3.34 -3.83 7.89
N LEU A 99 -3.91 -4.29 6.78
CA LEU A 99 -5.02 -5.25 6.77
C LEU A 99 -4.78 -6.36 5.76
N SER A 100 -5.22 -7.57 6.08
CA SER A 100 -5.30 -8.69 5.14
C SER A 100 -6.64 -8.70 4.38
N PRO A 101 -6.72 -9.37 3.21
CA PRO A 101 -7.99 -9.59 2.53
C PRO A 101 -9.09 -10.16 3.43
N MET A 102 -8.76 -11.11 4.32
CA MET A 102 -9.73 -11.69 5.25
C MET A 102 -10.18 -10.70 6.34
N GLN A 103 -9.30 -9.81 6.81
CA GLN A 103 -9.69 -8.73 7.73
C GLN A 103 -10.59 -7.70 7.03
N ILE A 104 -10.31 -7.38 5.75
CA ILE A 104 -11.16 -6.52 4.93
C ILE A 104 -12.54 -7.13 4.75
N ALA A 105 -12.63 -8.44 4.47
CA ALA A 105 -13.90 -9.14 4.39
C ALA A 105 -14.70 -8.98 5.69
N ALA A 106 -14.08 -9.19 6.85
CA ALA A 106 -14.75 -9.01 8.15
C ALA A 106 -15.25 -7.57 8.38
N LEU A 107 -14.48 -6.55 7.96
CA LEU A 107 -14.93 -5.15 8.01
C LEU A 107 -16.14 -4.91 7.10
N ALA A 108 -16.13 -5.46 5.89
CA ALA A 108 -17.26 -5.38 4.97
C ALA A 108 -18.50 -6.09 5.53
N GLU A 109 -18.35 -7.30 6.07
CA GLU A 109 -19.46 -8.04 6.69
C GLU A 109 -20.12 -7.26 7.83
N LYS A 110 -19.29 -6.66 8.69
CA LYS A 110 -19.75 -5.81 9.80
C LYS A 110 -20.48 -4.58 9.28
N LYS A 111 -19.95 -3.90 8.26
CA LYS A 111 -20.52 -2.66 7.72
C LYS A 111 -21.84 -2.89 6.99
N PHE A 112 -21.91 -3.93 6.17
CA PHE A 112 -23.08 -4.20 5.31
C PHE A 112 -24.09 -5.16 5.94
N GLY A 113 -23.78 -5.77 7.10
CA GLY A 113 -24.68 -6.68 7.80
C GLY A 113 -24.98 -7.97 7.04
N LYS A 114 -24.10 -8.37 6.12
CA LYS A 114 -24.24 -9.58 5.29
C LYS A 114 -22.90 -10.28 5.15
N LYS A 115 -22.91 -11.61 4.97
CA LYS A 115 -21.68 -12.38 4.75
C LYS A 115 -21.04 -12.05 3.41
N MET A 116 -19.71 -12.05 3.36
CA MET A 116 -18.94 -11.95 2.13
C MET A 116 -18.61 -13.37 1.64
N GLU A 117 -19.00 -13.70 0.41
CA GLU A 117 -18.53 -14.90 -0.27
C GLU A 117 -17.06 -14.70 -0.67
N ILE A 118 -16.16 -15.56 -0.18
CA ILE A 118 -14.74 -15.51 -0.53
C ILE A 118 -14.47 -16.47 -1.68
N ARG A 119 -14.10 -15.91 -2.84
CA ARG A 119 -13.72 -16.64 -4.04
C ARG A 119 -12.21 -16.72 -4.13
N HIS A 120 -11.66 -17.86 -3.73
CA HIS A 120 -10.22 -18.06 -3.78
C HIS A 120 -9.73 -18.25 -5.21
N VAL A 121 -8.63 -17.57 -5.54
CA VAL A 121 -7.82 -17.80 -6.73
C VAL A 121 -6.54 -18.49 -6.28
N ASP A 122 -6.18 -19.57 -6.97
CA ASP A 122 -4.94 -20.28 -6.69
C ASP A 122 -3.73 -19.36 -6.86
N TYR A 123 -2.82 -19.40 -5.88
CA TYR A 123 -1.65 -18.52 -5.87
C TYR A 123 -0.72 -18.79 -7.05
N GLU A 124 -0.45 -20.06 -7.35
CA GLU A 124 0.48 -20.43 -8.43
C GLU A 124 -0.11 -20.08 -9.81
N GLU A 125 -1.43 -20.23 -9.98
CA GLU A 125 -2.12 -19.78 -11.20
C GLU A 125 -2.06 -18.26 -11.36
N ASN A 126 -2.35 -17.50 -10.30
CA ASN A 126 -2.25 -16.03 -10.33
C ASN A 126 -0.83 -15.57 -10.70
N LYS A 127 0.19 -16.21 -10.10
CA LYS A 127 1.60 -15.88 -10.29
C LYS A 127 2.08 -16.09 -11.73
N LYS A 128 1.44 -16.94 -12.54
CA LYS A 128 1.75 -17.06 -13.98
C LYS A 128 1.59 -15.73 -14.73
N ASN A 129 0.66 -14.88 -14.29
CA ASN A 129 0.39 -13.58 -14.88
C ASN A 129 1.15 -12.42 -14.21
N TYR A 130 2.06 -12.71 -13.27
CA TYR A 130 2.79 -11.71 -12.48
C TYR A 130 3.47 -10.60 -13.31
N ASN A 131 3.97 -10.96 -14.50
CA ASN A 131 4.70 -10.02 -15.36
C ASN A 131 3.81 -9.31 -16.39
N THR A 132 2.56 -9.71 -16.54
CA THR A 132 1.66 -9.27 -17.64
C THR A 132 0.37 -8.63 -17.14
N ASP A 133 -0.05 -8.91 -15.92
CA ASP A 133 -1.26 -8.37 -15.31
C ASP A 133 -0.93 -7.64 -14.01
N PHE A 134 -1.36 -6.38 -13.91
CA PHE A 134 -1.04 -5.52 -12.76
C PHE A 134 -1.74 -5.96 -11.47
N VAL A 135 -2.94 -6.51 -11.57
CA VAL A 135 -3.68 -7.04 -10.41
C VAL A 135 -2.99 -8.30 -9.91
N ALA A 136 -2.63 -9.22 -10.80
CA ALA A 136 -1.88 -10.42 -10.47
C ALA A 136 -0.52 -10.10 -9.84
N PHE A 137 0.19 -9.09 -10.36
CA PHE A 137 1.42 -8.57 -9.79
C PHE A 137 1.23 -8.14 -8.33
N LEU A 138 0.25 -7.28 -8.05
CA LEU A 138 -0.02 -6.76 -6.71
C LEU A 138 -0.48 -7.87 -5.75
N THR A 139 -1.42 -8.71 -6.15
CA THR A 139 -1.96 -9.76 -5.28
C THR A 139 -0.92 -10.83 -4.96
N THR A 140 -0.02 -11.15 -5.89
CA THR A 140 1.13 -12.03 -5.62
C THR A 140 2.06 -11.39 -4.59
N LEU A 141 2.40 -10.10 -4.76
CA LEU A 141 3.22 -9.39 -3.78
C LEU A 141 2.60 -9.35 -2.39
N PHE A 142 1.28 -9.18 -2.30
CA PHE A 142 0.57 -9.14 -1.03
C PHE A 142 0.61 -10.50 -0.35
N GLU A 143 0.29 -11.58 -1.06
CA GLU A 143 0.34 -12.94 -0.51
C GLU A 143 1.76 -13.33 -0.08
N ASP A 144 2.79 -12.88 -0.82
CA ASP A 144 4.22 -13.05 -0.49
C ASP A 144 4.69 -12.22 0.73
N GLY A 145 3.84 -11.40 1.34
CA GLY A 145 4.22 -10.55 2.47
C GLY A 145 5.01 -9.30 2.09
N ARG A 146 4.95 -8.91 0.82
CA ARG A 146 5.71 -7.79 0.24
C ARG A 146 4.85 -6.54 0.01
N GLY A 147 3.62 -6.54 0.51
CA GLY A 147 2.65 -5.44 0.38
C GLY A 147 2.83 -4.27 1.36
N CYS A 148 3.87 -4.29 2.20
CA CYS A 148 4.11 -3.26 3.22
C CYS A 148 5.33 -2.37 2.88
N PRO A 149 5.26 -1.05 3.15
CA PRO A 149 6.33 -0.08 2.90
C PRO A 149 7.41 -0.12 3.99
N GLY A 150 7.38 -1.06 4.93
CA GLY A 150 8.35 -1.21 6.01
C GLY A 150 7.83 -2.09 7.12
N THR A 151 8.66 -2.30 8.15
CA THR A 151 8.17 -2.85 9.42
C THR A 151 7.18 -1.89 10.07
N GLU A 152 6.29 -2.39 10.93
CA GLU A 152 5.39 -1.52 11.68
C GLU A 152 6.13 -0.48 12.52
N GLN A 153 7.31 -0.86 13.05
CA GLN A 153 8.14 0.03 13.85
C GLN A 153 8.66 1.20 13.00
N GLU A 154 9.23 0.93 11.83
CA GLU A 154 9.74 1.99 10.93
C GLU A 154 8.64 2.96 10.50
N VAL A 155 7.43 2.44 10.25
CA VAL A 155 6.26 3.26 9.92
C VAL A 155 5.86 4.14 11.10
N LYS A 156 5.73 3.56 12.30
CA LYS A 156 5.38 4.30 13.53
C LYS A 156 6.43 5.39 13.85
N GLU A 157 7.71 5.07 13.72
CA GLU A 157 8.81 6.01 13.93
C GLU A 157 8.78 7.16 12.92
N THR A 158 8.49 6.88 11.65
CA THR A 158 8.37 7.90 10.61
C THR A 158 7.21 8.87 10.90
N VAL A 159 6.04 8.35 11.27
CA VAL A 159 4.89 9.18 11.63
C VAL A 159 5.17 10.00 12.88
N ALA A 160 5.68 9.37 13.95
CA ALA A 160 5.99 10.06 15.20
C ALA A 160 7.02 11.20 15.02
N LYS A 161 7.98 11.00 14.10
CA LYS A 161 8.99 11.99 13.80
C LYS A 161 8.46 13.16 12.97
N PHE A 162 7.73 12.87 11.89
CA PHE A 162 7.44 13.87 10.86
C PHE A 162 6.02 14.44 10.92
N PHE A 163 5.07 13.72 11.51
CA PHE A 163 3.68 14.19 11.67
C PHE A 163 2.99 13.42 12.82
N PRO A 164 3.36 13.68 14.10
CA PRO A 164 2.88 12.88 15.23
C PRO A 164 1.37 12.91 15.43
N ASP A 165 0.71 14.01 15.06
CA ASP A 165 -0.75 14.17 15.14
C ASP A 165 -1.46 13.74 13.84
N TRP A 166 -0.77 13.01 12.95
CA TRP A 166 -1.38 12.49 11.74
C TRP A 166 -2.47 11.47 12.08
N ASN A 167 -3.70 11.82 11.78
CA ASN A 167 -4.88 11.00 11.99
C ASN A 167 -5.52 10.67 10.63
N PRO A 168 -5.05 9.62 9.93
CA PRO A 168 -5.59 9.22 8.64
C PRO A 168 -6.94 8.51 8.80
N ALA A 169 -7.75 8.51 7.74
CA ALA A 169 -9.03 7.81 7.76
C ALA A 169 -8.83 6.28 7.72
N PRO A 170 -9.57 5.51 8.55
CA PRO A 170 -9.52 4.04 8.47
C PRO A 170 -10.18 3.56 7.18
N TYR A 171 -9.73 2.41 6.67
CA TYR A 171 -10.19 1.76 5.46
C TYR A 171 -11.70 1.47 5.48
N GLU A 172 -12.29 1.20 6.65
CA GLU A 172 -13.75 1.04 6.81
C GLU A 172 -14.54 2.24 6.23
N SER A 173 -13.96 3.44 6.22
CA SER A 173 -14.55 4.65 5.64
C SER A 173 -14.67 4.60 4.11
N PHE A 174 -13.89 3.74 3.44
CA PHE A 174 -13.81 3.60 1.97
C PHE A 174 -14.60 2.40 1.43
N LEU A 175 -15.19 1.60 2.31
CA LEU A 175 -16.16 0.57 1.94
C LEU A 175 -17.46 1.25 1.50
N ALA A 176 -17.57 1.65 0.24
CA ALA A 176 -18.80 2.18 -0.34
C ALA A 176 -19.66 1.02 -0.85
#